data_AF-A0A351NZ86-F1
#
_entry.id   AF-A0A351NZ86-F1
#
_cell.length_a   1.000
_cell.length_b   1.000
_cell.length_c   1.000
_cell.angle_alpha   90.00
_cell.angle_beta   90.00
_cell.angle_gamma   90.00
#
_symmetry.space_group_name_H-M   'P 1'
#
loop_
_entity.id
_entity.type
_entity.pdbx_description
1 polymer ?
#
loop_
_entity_poly.entity_id
_entity_poly.type
_entity_poly.pdbx_seq_one_letter_code
_entity_poly.pdbx_strand_id
1 'polypeptide(L)'
;GYYYPNTTYYQYNFRRDWKGFIHNVGPATGNVLVGFARINPKDGLWQIYNHPWDDTHYSQPYITDVEYLQASVTQAIYDPEEEALIVTLVPGPVPSTSTSFTVHQLDHDKSYALIRDGQVLGEVNAQTGLALPNTQWQADGSLLISTKLAEPQSFVLKVMAATLAAR
;
A
#
# COMPACT_ATOMS: atom_id res chain seq x y z
N GLY A 1 6.13 26.47 4.66
CA GLY A 1 5.99 27.64 3.78
C GLY A 1 6.53 27.28 2.42
N TYR A 2 5.73 27.47 1.36
CA TYR A 2 6.18 27.29 -0.02
C TYR A 2 7.31 28.30 -0.28
N TYR A 3 8.48 27.84 -0.73
CA TYR A 3 9.53 28.77 -1.16
C TYR A 3 9.21 29.30 -2.57
N TYR A 4 8.11 30.04 -2.66
CA TYR A 4 8.00 31.08 -3.66
C TYR A 4 8.69 32.29 -3.04
N PRO A 5 9.74 32.85 -3.67
CA PRO A 5 10.39 34.02 -3.15
C PRO A 5 9.38 35.16 -3.10
N ASN A 6 8.85 35.41 -1.89
CA ASN A 6 8.13 36.64 -1.55
C ASN A 6 9.18 37.74 -1.48
N THR A 7 9.45 38.33 -2.63
CA THR A 7 10.19 39.59 -2.72
C THR A 7 9.35 40.52 -3.58
N THR A 8 9.30 41.78 -3.19
CA THR A 8 8.65 42.87 -3.93
C THR A 8 9.21 43.03 -5.35
N TYR A 9 10.35 42.39 -5.65
CA TYR A 9 11.03 42.36 -6.95
C TYR A 9 10.79 41.08 -7.75
N TYR A 10 9.71 40.33 -7.46
CA TYR A 10 9.31 39.11 -8.17
C TYR A 10 9.28 39.25 -9.71
N GLN A 11 9.04 40.45 -10.23
CA GLN A 11 9.08 40.74 -11.66
C GLN A 11 10.49 40.79 -12.25
N TYR A 12 11.51 41.15 -11.47
CA TYR A 12 12.89 41.38 -11.94
C TYR A 12 13.80 40.15 -11.78
N ASN A 13 13.50 39.27 -10.82
CA ASN A 13 14.39 38.16 -10.47
C ASN A 13 14.13 36.86 -11.23
N PHE A 14 13.06 36.79 -12.05
CA PHE A 14 12.61 35.57 -12.72
C PHE A 14 12.49 35.76 -14.23
N ARG A 15 13.34 35.06 -15.02
CA ARG A 15 13.24 35.08 -16.48
C ARG A 15 12.01 34.28 -16.90
N ARG A 16 11.11 34.93 -17.64
CA ARG A 16 9.95 34.29 -18.24
C ARG A 16 10.21 34.04 -19.72
N ASP A 17 9.71 32.92 -20.24
CA ASP A 17 9.63 32.74 -21.69
C ASP A 17 8.48 33.57 -22.29
N TRP A 18 8.35 33.48 -23.61
CA TRP A 18 7.31 34.18 -24.37
C TRP A 18 5.88 33.72 -24.04
N LYS A 19 5.70 32.59 -23.34
CA LYS A 19 4.40 32.12 -22.83
C LYS A 19 4.14 32.53 -21.37
N GLY A 20 5.10 33.22 -20.73
CA GLY A 20 5.01 33.67 -19.35
C GLY A 20 5.47 32.65 -18.31
N PHE A 21 6.03 31.50 -18.71
CA PHE A 21 6.52 30.49 -17.76
C PHE A 21 7.87 30.88 -17.16
N ILE A 22 8.01 30.66 -15.85
CA ILE A 22 9.25 30.92 -15.10
C ILE A 22 10.18 29.71 -15.21
N HIS A 23 11.43 29.92 -15.62
CA HIS A 23 12.43 28.85 -15.82
C HIS A 23 13.50 28.77 -14.73
N ASN A 24 13.46 29.63 -13.71
CA ASN A 24 14.55 29.73 -12.72
C ASN A 24 14.46 28.69 -11.58
N VAL A 25 13.38 27.91 -11.51
CA VAL A 25 13.21 26.84 -10.53
C VAL A 25 13.13 25.53 -11.31
N GLY A 26 14.08 24.63 -11.05
CA GLY A 26 14.08 23.32 -11.68
C GLY A 26 12.80 22.54 -11.33
N PRO A 27 12.31 21.66 -12.22
CA PRO A 27 11.09 20.87 -11.97
C PRO A 27 11.11 20.11 -10.63
N ALA A 28 12.29 19.65 -10.21
CA ALA A 28 12.51 18.98 -8.93
C ALA A 28 12.19 19.89 -7.72
N THR A 29 12.72 21.11 -7.69
CA THR A 29 12.56 22.05 -6.57
C THR A 29 11.21 22.77 -6.59
N GLY A 30 10.56 22.88 -7.75
CA GLY A 30 9.25 23.53 -7.89
C GLY A 30 8.06 22.63 -7.54
N ASN A 31 8.08 21.36 -8.00
CA ASN A 31 6.92 20.47 -7.89
C ASN A 31 7.23 19.21 -7.05
N VAL A 32 8.37 18.57 -7.29
CA VAL A 32 8.66 17.25 -6.70
C VAL A 32 8.92 17.36 -5.20
N LEU A 33 9.81 18.26 -4.77
CA LEU A 33 10.19 18.39 -3.36
C LEU A 33 9.03 18.89 -2.47
N VAL A 34 8.05 19.60 -3.03
CA VAL A 34 6.85 20.02 -2.30
C VAL A 34 5.95 18.82 -2.03
N GLY A 35 5.71 17.97 -3.03
CA GLY A 35 4.98 16.72 -2.84
C GLY A 35 5.71 15.80 -1.86
N PHE A 36 7.01 15.64 -2.06
CA PHE A 36 7.88 14.85 -1.18
C PHE A 36 7.83 15.32 0.28
N ALA A 37 7.95 16.63 0.53
CA ALA A 37 7.89 17.17 1.88
C ALA A 37 6.51 16.99 2.55
N ARG A 38 5.43 16.87 1.78
CA ARG A 38 4.08 16.62 2.31
C ARG A 38 3.84 15.15 2.66
N ILE A 39 4.40 14.23 1.89
CA ILE A 39 4.26 12.79 2.14
C ILE A 39 5.26 12.28 3.17
N ASN A 40 6.39 12.95 3.33
CA ASN A 40 7.42 12.57 4.29
C ASN A 40 6.93 12.86 5.71
N PRO A 41 6.75 11.84 6.58
CA PRO A 41 6.39 12.07 7.97
C PRO A 41 7.50 12.84 8.69
N LYS A 42 7.20 13.33 9.89
CA LYS A 42 8.21 14.03 10.71
C LYS A 42 9.46 13.16 10.84
N ASP A 43 10.60 13.71 10.45
CA ASP A 43 11.92 13.05 10.45
C ASP A 43 12.02 11.78 9.59
N GLY A 44 11.08 11.53 8.65
CA GLY A 44 10.98 10.23 7.96
C GLY A 44 12.23 9.81 7.17
N LEU A 45 12.87 10.73 6.43
CA LEU A 45 14.15 10.45 5.77
C LEU A 45 15.28 10.11 6.76
N TRP A 46 15.30 10.80 7.90
CA TRP A 46 16.28 10.55 8.94
C TRP A 46 16.04 9.18 9.57
N GLN A 47 14.77 8.80 9.79
CA GLN A 47 14.37 7.49 10.29
C GLN A 47 14.81 6.37 9.34
N ILE A 48 14.53 6.48 8.03
CA ILE A 48 14.96 5.47 7.05
C ILE A 48 16.47 5.26 7.06
N TYR A 49 17.25 6.33 7.24
CA TYR A 49 18.71 6.24 7.24
C TYR A 49 19.29 5.70 8.57
N ASN A 50 18.78 6.16 9.71
CA ASN A 50 19.36 5.85 11.03
C ASN A 50 18.70 4.63 11.71
N HIS A 51 17.48 4.30 11.29
CA HIS A 51 16.69 3.18 11.77
C HIS A 51 16.21 2.35 10.56
N PRO A 52 17.14 1.78 9.78
CA PRO A 52 16.76 0.93 8.68
C PRO A 52 15.97 -0.26 9.20
N TRP A 53 15.01 -0.72 8.41
CA TRP A 53 14.32 -1.97 8.69
C TRP A 53 15.32 -3.13 8.70
N ASP A 54 15.12 -4.05 9.63
CA ASP A 54 15.91 -5.28 9.71
C ASP A 54 15.38 -6.35 8.75
N ASP A 55 16.07 -7.49 8.68
CA ASP A 55 15.69 -8.62 7.83
C ASP A 55 14.29 -9.16 8.17
N THR A 56 13.84 -8.99 9.42
CA THR A 56 12.51 -9.40 9.87
C THR A 56 11.42 -8.65 9.11
N HIS A 57 11.62 -7.37 8.77
CA HIS A 57 10.64 -6.62 7.99
C HIS A 57 10.46 -7.19 6.58
N TYR A 58 11.55 -7.60 5.93
CA TYR A 58 11.52 -8.08 4.55
C TYR A 58 11.04 -9.53 4.41
N SER A 59 10.83 -10.23 5.53
CA SER A 59 10.18 -11.54 5.59
C SER A 59 8.70 -11.47 6.01
N GLN A 60 8.16 -10.27 6.26
CA GLN A 60 6.76 -10.07 6.60
C GLN A 60 5.87 -10.12 5.35
N PRO A 61 4.62 -10.61 5.48
CA PRO A 61 3.64 -10.56 4.41
C PRO A 61 3.49 -9.15 3.80
N TYR A 62 3.43 -9.09 2.47
CA TYR A 62 3.28 -7.85 1.71
C TYR A 62 2.36 -8.04 0.50
N ILE A 63 1.97 -6.94 -0.15
CA ILE A 63 1.13 -6.97 -1.36
C ILE A 63 1.84 -6.45 -2.60
N THR A 64 1.43 -6.95 -3.76
CA THR A 64 1.85 -6.50 -5.10
C THR A 64 0.68 -6.54 -6.08
N ASP A 65 0.96 -6.22 -7.35
CA ASP A 65 0.02 -6.35 -8.48
C ASP A 65 -1.29 -5.57 -8.30
N VAL A 66 -1.24 -4.44 -7.60
CA VAL A 66 -2.36 -3.51 -7.49
C VAL A 66 -2.38 -2.62 -8.73
N GLU A 67 -3.46 -2.68 -9.51
CA GLU A 67 -3.64 -1.80 -10.67
C GLU A 67 -4.00 -0.37 -10.20
N TYR A 68 -3.02 0.53 -10.25
CA TYR A 68 -3.13 1.90 -9.73
C TYR A 68 -4.19 2.77 -10.40
N LEU A 69 -4.59 2.46 -11.65
CA LEU A 69 -5.69 3.18 -12.30
C LEU A 69 -7.04 2.84 -11.68
N GLN A 70 -7.17 1.63 -11.13
CA GLN A 70 -8.42 1.07 -10.62
C GLN A 70 -8.53 1.15 -9.08
N ALA A 71 -7.39 1.12 -8.38
CA ALA A 71 -7.35 1.17 -6.92
C ALA A 71 -6.09 1.90 -6.42
N SER A 72 -6.19 2.55 -5.27
CA SER A 72 -5.05 3.08 -4.52
C SER A 72 -4.96 2.40 -3.15
N VAL A 73 -3.75 2.05 -2.73
CA VAL A 73 -3.49 1.46 -1.41
C VAL A 73 -3.31 2.59 -0.39
N THR A 74 -4.17 2.63 0.63
CA THR A 74 -4.04 3.57 1.76
C THR A 74 -3.41 2.92 2.98
N GLN A 75 -3.40 1.58 3.04
CA GLN A 75 -2.77 0.80 4.10
C GLN A 75 -2.33 -0.56 3.56
N ALA A 76 -1.12 -0.99 3.90
CA ALA A 76 -0.60 -2.35 3.71
C ALA A 76 0.43 -2.60 4.80
N ILE A 77 -0.03 -3.03 5.97
CA ILE A 77 0.79 -3.17 7.18
C ILE A 77 0.58 -4.56 7.75
N TYR A 78 1.68 -5.25 8.04
CA TYR A 78 1.65 -6.46 8.84
C TYR A 78 1.83 -6.12 10.32
N ASP A 79 0.89 -6.57 11.14
CA ASP A 79 0.98 -6.51 12.60
C ASP A 79 1.47 -7.87 13.13
N PRO A 80 2.71 -7.95 13.63
CA PRO A 80 3.28 -9.19 14.13
C PRO A 80 2.68 -9.63 15.48
N GLU A 81 2.12 -8.71 16.28
CA GLU A 81 1.50 -9.06 17.56
C GLU A 81 0.15 -9.74 17.35
N GLU A 82 -0.61 -9.27 16.35
CA GLU A 82 -1.91 -9.83 15.97
C GLU A 82 -1.82 -10.90 14.86
N GLU A 83 -0.61 -11.17 14.36
CA GLU A 83 -0.33 -12.03 13.20
C GLU A 83 -1.29 -11.74 12.02
N ALA A 84 -1.39 -10.47 11.66
CA ALA A 84 -2.40 -9.99 10.72
C ALA A 84 -1.82 -9.04 9.67
N LEU A 85 -2.04 -9.35 8.39
CA LEU A 85 -1.82 -8.40 7.30
C LEU A 85 -3.10 -7.59 7.06
N ILE A 86 -3.00 -6.26 7.18
CA ILE A 86 -4.10 -5.32 6.97
C ILE A 86 -3.86 -4.54 5.68
N VAL A 87 -4.80 -4.64 4.75
CA VAL A 87 -4.77 -3.98 3.45
C VAL A 87 -6.03 -3.14 3.28
N THR A 88 -5.86 -1.84 3.04
CA THR A 88 -7.00 -0.95 2.75
C THR A 88 -6.84 -0.36 1.36
N LEU A 89 -7.85 -0.56 0.52
CA LEU A 89 -7.94 -0.06 -0.84
C LEU A 89 -9.01 1.02 -0.93
N VAL A 90 -8.76 2.04 -1.74
CA VAL A 90 -9.75 3.03 -2.15
C VAL A 90 -9.90 3.05 -3.67
N PRO A 91 -11.10 3.32 -4.22
CA PRO A 91 -11.30 3.39 -5.66
C PRO A 91 -10.30 4.34 -6.34
N GLY A 92 -9.73 3.89 -7.46
CA GLY A 92 -8.88 4.70 -8.31
C GLY A 92 -9.67 5.75 -9.11
N PRO A 93 -8.97 6.62 -9.86
CA PRO A 93 -9.60 7.65 -10.68
C PRO A 93 -10.41 7.09 -11.86
N VAL A 94 -10.14 5.85 -12.27
CA VAL A 94 -10.86 5.16 -13.35
C VAL A 94 -11.84 4.17 -12.73
N PRO A 95 -13.16 4.30 -13.00
CA PRO A 95 -14.13 3.32 -12.56
C PRO A 95 -13.77 1.92 -13.07
N SER A 96 -13.67 0.96 -12.16
CA SER A 96 -13.46 -0.44 -12.50
C SER A 96 -14.56 -1.31 -11.93
N THR A 97 -14.93 -2.36 -12.66
CA THR A 97 -15.88 -3.37 -12.18
C THR A 97 -15.23 -4.36 -11.23
N SER A 98 -13.90 -4.49 -11.26
CA SER A 98 -13.10 -5.36 -10.40
C SER A 98 -11.66 -4.85 -10.32
N THR A 99 -11.00 -5.08 -9.20
CA THR A 99 -9.55 -4.90 -9.00
C THR A 99 -9.00 -6.15 -8.31
N SER A 100 -7.68 -6.30 -8.33
CA SER A 100 -7.00 -7.38 -7.62
C SER A 100 -5.72 -6.89 -6.94
N PHE A 101 -5.24 -7.70 -6.00
CA PHE A 101 -3.92 -7.59 -5.41
C PHE A 101 -3.41 -8.97 -5.02
N THR A 102 -2.10 -9.15 -5.01
CA THR A 102 -1.45 -10.41 -4.66
C THR A 102 -0.78 -10.29 -3.31
N VAL A 103 -1.08 -11.18 -2.37
CA VAL A 103 -0.43 -11.29 -1.06
C VAL A 103 0.71 -12.30 -1.12
N HIS A 104 1.90 -11.89 -0.68
CA HIS A 104 3.11 -12.70 -0.66
C HIS A 104 3.54 -13.04 0.76
N GLN A 105 4.43 -14.04 0.88
CA GLN A 105 5.07 -14.43 2.13
C GLN A 105 4.09 -14.79 3.26
N LEU A 106 2.92 -15.34 2.92
CA LEU A 106 2.10 -16.03 3.90
C LEU A 106 2.79 -17.34 4.29
N ASP A 107 2.74 -17.68 5.56
CA ASP A 107 3.26 -18.94 6.08
C ASP A 107 2.39 -20.08 5.52
N HIS A 108 3.04 -20.98 4.79
CA HIS A 108 2.38 -22.04 4.07
C HIS A 108 1.66 -23.03 4.99
N ASP A 109 2.15 -23.21 6.22
CA ASP A 109 1.62 -24.16 7.20
C ASP A 109 0.51 -23.56 8.07
N LYS A 110 0.23 -22.25 7.92
CA LYS A 110 -0.82 -21.56 8.68
C LYS A 110 -2.11 -21.42 7.89
N SER A 111 -3.22 -21.45 8.62
CA SER A 111 -4.53 -21.05 8.13
C SER A 111 -4.77 -19.58 8.44
N TYR A 112 -5.40 -18.87 7.51
CA TYR A 112 -5.73 -17.46 7.65
C TYR A 112 -7.23 -17.24 7.50
N ALA A 113 -7.81 -16.47 8.41
CA ALA A 113 -9.13 -15.91 8.24
C ALA A 113 -9.03 -14.69 7.31
N LEU A 114 -9.76 -14.71 6.18
CA LEU A 114 -9.94 -13.54 5.35
C LEU A 114 -11.14 -12.75 5.85
N ILE A 115 -10.90 -11.52 6.31
CA ILE A 115 -11.90 -10.60 6.82
C ILE A 115 -11.99 -9.44 5.86
N ARG A 116 -13.20 -9.03 5.47
CA ARG A 116 -13.43 -7.83 4.68
C ARG A 116 -14.39 -6.91 5.40
N ASP A 117 -13.97 -5.67 5.64
CA ASP A 117 -14.75 -4.63 6.32
C ASP A 117 -15.30 -5.11 7.68
N GLY A 118 -14.49 -5.88 8.41
CA GLY A 118 -14.85 -6.49 9.71
C GLY A 118 -15.68 -7.77 9.61
N GLN A 119 -16.14 -8.17 8.42
CA GLN A 119 -16.87 -9.42 8.21
C GLN A 119 -15.92 -10.55 7.83
N VAL A 120 -15.93 -11.65 8.60
CA VAL A 120 -15.19 -12.87 8.25
C VAL A 120 -15.83 -13.51 7.02
N LEU A 121 -15.05 -13.66 5.94
CA LEU A 121 -15.49 -14.31 4.71
C LEU A 121 -15.24 -15.82 4.73
N GLY A 122 -14.21 -16.26 5.46
CA GLY A 122 -13.86 -17.66 5.67
C GLY A 122 -12.37 -17.86 5.84
N GLU A 123 -11.93 -19.09 5.62
CA GLU A 123 -10.54 -19.53 5.79
C GLU A 123 -9.85 -19.74 4.43
N VAL A 124 -8.56 -19.40 4.37
CA VAL A 124 -7.65 -19.76 3.29
C VAL A 124 -6.40 -20.44 3.86
N ASN A 125 -5.90 -21.47 3.19
CA ASN A 125 -4.73 -22.23 3.61
C ASN A 125 -4.00 -22.79 2.39
N ALA A 126 -2.71 -22.46 2.25
CA ALA A 126 -1.91 -22.81 1.08
C ALA A 126 -1.63 -24.31 1.01
N GLN A 127 -1.25 -24.93 2.13
CA GLN A 127 -0.90 -26.35 2.22
C GLN A 127 -2.03 -27.29 1.80
N THR A 128 -3.25 -26.96 2.18
CA THR A 128 -4.46 -27.72 1.82
C THR A 128 -5.08 -27.27 0.49
N GLY A 129 -4.63 -26.14 -0.06
CA GLY A 129 -5.21 -25.50 -1.23
C GLY A 129 -6.58 -24.86 -0.96
N LEU A 130 -6.97 -24.67 0.30
CA LEU A 130 -8.24 -24.05 0.66
C LEU A 130 -8.25 -22.58 0.24
N ALA A 131 -9.21 -22.22 -0.59
CA ALA A 131 -9.41 -20.86 -1.11
C ALA A 131 -10.89 -20.48 -1.08
N LEU A 132 -11.15 -19.18 -0.95
CA LEU A 132 -12.48 -18.58 -0.98
C LEU A 132 -12.83 -18.08 -2.39
N PRO A 133 -14.12 -17.80 -2.69
CA PRO A 133 -14.50 -17.13 -3.92
C PRO A 133 -13.72 -15.83 -4.13
N ASN A 134 -13.27 -15.59 -5.37
CA ASN A 134 -12.42 -14.47 -5.76
C ASN A 134 -11.02 -14.47 -5.11
N THR A 135 -10.58 -15.60 -4.57
CA THR A 135 -9.19 -15.80 -4.16
C THR A 135 -8.59 -16.97 -4.92
N GLN A 136 -7.27 -16.94 -5.14
CA GLN A 136 -6.56 -18.01 -5.84
C GLN A 136 -5.13 -18.12 -5.33
N TRP A 137 -4.77 -19.29 -4.80
CA TRP A 137 -3.37 -19.62 -4.53
C TRP A 137 -2.61 -19.79 -5.86
N GLN A 138 -1.45 -19.16 -5.93
CA GLN A 138 -0.54 -19.26 -7.05
C GLN A 138 0.52 -20.34 -6.80
N ALA A 139 1.21 -20.75 -7.86
CA ALA A 139 2.21 -21.82 -7.79
C ALA A 139 3.41 -21.49 -6.89
N ASP A 140 3.66 -20.19 -6.65
CA ASP A 140 4.72 -19.69 -5.77
C ASP A 140 4.29 -19.56 -4.30
N GLY A 141 3.05 -19.94 -3.96
CA GLY A 141 2.50 -19.82 -2.62
C GLY A 141 1.92 -18.44 -2.29
N SER A 142 1.89 -17.50 -3.25
CA SER A 142 1.18 -16.23 -3.07
C SER A 142 -0.33 -16.39 -3.25
N LEU A 143 -1.11 -15.49 -2.64
CA LEU A 143 -2.57 -15.49 -2.71
C LEU A 143 -3.06 -14.27 -3.50
N LEU A 144 -3.63 -14.51 -4.67
CA LEU A 144 -4.35 -13.50 -5.43
C LEU A 144 -5.73 -13.27 -4.79
N ILE A 145 -6.11 -12.01 -4.58
CA ILE A 145 -7.43 -11.60 -4.09
C ILE A 145 -8.03 -10.62 -5.09
N SER A 146 -9.24 -10.91 -5.58
CA SER A 146 -10.02 -10.07 -6.47
C SER A 146 -11.26 -9.53 -5.77
N THR A 147 -11.62 -8.27 -6.02
CA THR A 147 -12.79 -7.64 -5.42
C THR A 147 -13.39 -6.58 -6.34
N LYS A 148 -14.67 -6.27 -6.15
CA LYS A 148 -15.27 -5.05 -6.71
C LYS A 148 -14.98 -3.90 -5.75
N LEU A 149 -14.50 -2.78 -6.26
CA LEU A 149 -14.11 -1.63 -5.44
C LEU A 149 -14.89 -0.38 -5.85
N ALA A 150 -16.06 -0.19 -5.24
CA ALA A 150 -16.88 1.01 -5.43
C ALA A 150 -16.70 2.03 -4.29
N GLU A 151 -16.35 1.55 -3.10
CA GLU A 151 -16.10 2.32 -1.88
C GLU A 151 -14.79 1.80 -1.26
N PRO A 152 -14.18 2.54 -0.31
CA PRO A 152 -13.06 2.02 0.47
C PRO A 152 -13.36 0.65 1.08
N GLN A 153 -12.42 -0.29 0.95
CA GLN A 153 -12.51 -1.64 1.49
C GLN A 153 -11.25 -2.00 2.26
N SER A 154 -11.43 -2.59 3.44
CA SER A 154 -10.34 -3.12 4.25
C SER A 154 -10.37 -4.65 4.26
N PHE A 155 -9.23 -5.26 4.04
CA PHE A 155 -8.99 -6.69 4.06
C PHE A 155 -8.01 -7.01 5.18
N VAL A 156 -8.33 -8.01 5.98
CA VAL A 156 -7.41 -8.53 7.01
C VAL A 156 -7.22 -10.01 6.76
N LEU A 157 -5.96 -10.43 6.57
CA LEU A 157 -5.58 -11.84 6.65
C LEU A 157 -4.97 -12.08 8.03
N LYS A 158 -5.75 -12.70 8.91
CA LYS A 158 -5.34 -12.98 10.28
C LYS A 158 -5.07 -14.46 10.47
N VAL A 159 -3.92 -14.82 11.04
CA VAL A 159 -3.62 -16.21 11.40
C VAL A 159 -4.72 -16.74 12.31
N MET A 160 -5.25 -17.92 11.98
CA MET A 160 -6.17 -18.64 12.84
C MET A 160 -5.39 -19.43 13.87
N ALA A 161 -5.82 -19.39 15.13
CA ALA A 161 -5.28 -20.27 16.15
C ALA A 161 -5.42 -21.72 15.67
N ALA A 162 -4.33 -22.48 15.68
CA ALA A 162 -4.36 -23.90 15.38
C ALA A 162 -5.45 -24.54 16.25
N THR A 163 -6.47 -25.11 15.62
CA THR A 163 -7.45 -25.88 16.36
C THR A 163 -6.67 -27.07 16.92
N LEU A 164 -6.40 -27.07 18.23
CA LEU A 164 -5.88 -28.24 18.93
C LEU A 164 -6.88 -29.36 18.65
N ALA A 165 -6.55 -30.21 17.68
CA ALA A 165 -7.30 -31.40 17.39
C ALA A 165 -7.24 -32.25 18.65
N ALA A 166 -8.34 -32.24 19.40
CA ALA A 166 -8.54 -33.14 20.53
C ALA A 166 -8.29 -34.57 20.01
N ARG A 167 -7.21 -35.17 20.52
CA ARG A 167 -6.98 -36.61 20.49
C ARG A 167 -7.33 -37.17 21.85
#